data_AF-A0A329VIK9-F1
#
_entry.id   AF-A0A329VIK9-F1
#
_cell.length_a   1.000
_cell.length_b   1.000
_cell.length_c   1.000
_cell.angle_alpha   90.00
_cell.angle_beta   90.00
_cell.angle_gamma   90.00
#
_symmetry.space_group_name_H-M   'P 1'
#
loop_
_entity.id
_entity.type
_entity.pdbx_description
1 polymer ?
#
loop_
_entity_poly.entity_id
_entity_poly.type
_entity_poly.pdbx_seq_one_letter_code
_entity_poly.pdbx_strand_id
1 'polypeptide(L)'
;MSKLEKEEIKEKLENVINGRDIHNAIYIYTDRKVNNIRRLAAGIGVILLLRKAVHDDAFFDIKKAILVPVIQLISYRMDTVLKDHAVNTTFSHICWIPICYINSKAVMIHVIRKCDISLMNKAEGEIVIINPFSD
;
A
#
# COMPACT_ATOMS: atom_id res chain seq x y z
N MET A 1 -11.26 3.20 -9.75
CA MET A 1 -10.18 2.64 -10.59
C MET A 1 -10.73 1.42 -11.31
N SER A 2 -10.59 1.34 -12.63
CA SER A 2 -11.17 0.21 -13.40
C SER A 2 -10.34 -1.07 -13.25
N LYS A 3 -10.93 -2.22 -13.62
CA LYS A 3 -10.21 -3.51 -13.63
C LYS A 3 -9.07 -3.49 -14.66
N LEU A 4 -9.35 -2.99 -15.87
CA LEU A 4 -8.37 -2.85 -16.95
C LEU A 4 -7.18 -1.98 -16.53
N GLU A 5 -7.42 -0.83 -15.90
CA GLU A 5 -6.36 0.06 -15.39
C GLU A 5 -5.44 -0.68 -14.41
N LYS A 6 -6.01 -1.50 -13.52
CA LYS A 6 -5.22 -2.32 -12.58
C LYS A 6 -4.39 -3.38 -13.29
N GLU A 7 -4.95 -4.05 -14.30
CA GLU A 7 -4.27 -5.11 -15.06
C GLU A 7 -3.10 -4.55 -15.87
N GLU A 8 -3.28 -3.43 -16.56
CA GLU A 8 -2.21 -2.77 -17.32
C GLU A 8 -1.05 -2.30 -16.43
N ILE A 9 -1.37 -1.77 -15.23
CA ILE A 9 -0.33 -1.39 -14.26
C ILE A 9 0.41 -2.62 -13.77
N LYS A 10 -0.29 -3.71 -13.45
CA LYS A 10 0.33 -4.97 -13.01
C LYS A 10 1.26 -5.55 -14.07
N GLU A 11 0.80 -5.66 -15.32
CA GLU A 11 1.60 -6.19 -16.42
C GLU A 11 2.89 -5.38 -16.62
N LYS A 12 2.80 -4.04 -16.58
CA LYS A 12 3.98 -3.16 -16.65
C LYS A 12 4.94 -3.39 -15.48
N LEU A 13 4.42 -3.57 -14.27
CA LEU A 13 5.23 -3.82 -13.08
C LEU A 13 5.88 -5.20 -13.11
N GLU A 14 5.16 -6.23 -13.55
CA GLU A 14 5.70 -7.58 -13.75
C GLU A 14 6.88 -7.54 -14.72
N ASN A 15 6.77 -6.80 -15.83
CA ASN A 15 7.88 -6.60 -16.77
C ASN A 15 9.09 -5.87 -16.14
N VAL A 16 8.86 -4.94 -15.20
CA VAL A 16 9.94 -4.25 -14.47
C VAL A 16 10.61 -5.18 -13.45
N ILE A 17 9.85 -6.07 -12.82
CA ILE A 17 10.30 -7.00 -11.77
C ILE A 17 10.97 -8.23 -12.38
N ASN A 18 10.53 -8.67 -13.56
CA ASN A 18 10.99 -9.89 -14.20
C ASN A 18 12.53 -9.89 -14.39
N GLY A 19 13.17 -10.99 -14.00
CA GLY A 19 14.63 -11.13 -14.06
C GLY A 19 15.42 -10.33 -13.03
N ARG A 20 14.77 -9.72 -12.03
CA ARG A 20 15.42 -8.99 -10.93
C ARG A 20 15.19 -9.67 -9.59
N ASP A 21 16.08 -9.42 -8.63
CA ASP A 21 15.94 -9.79 -7.23
C ASP A 21 14.94 -8.85 -6.52
N ILE A 22 13.69 -8.84 -6.98
CA ILE A 22 12.58 -8.05 -6.45
C ILE A 22 11.40 -8.98 -6.26
N HIS A 23 10.80 -8.95 -5.07
CA HIS A 23 9.69 -9.86 -4.73
C HIS A 23 8.38 -9.13 -4.49
N ASN A 24 8.39 -7.82 -4.23
CA ASN A 24 7.16 -7.06 -4.07
C ASN A 24 7.29 -5.68 -4.70
N ALA A 25 6.15 -5.11 -5.11
CA ALA A 25 6.09 -3.74 -5.60
C ALA A 25 4.83 -3.02 -5.11
N ILE A 26 4.97 -1.73 -4.84
CA ILE A 26 3.85 -0.85 -4.52
C ILE A 26 3.82 0.25 -5.55
N TYR A 27 2.75 0.32 -6.33
CA TYR A 27 2.47 1.45 -7.20
C TYR A 27 1.53 2.42 -6.48
N ILE A 28 1.92 3.69 -6.40
CA ILE A 28 1.14 4.72 -5.73
C ILE A 28 0.93 5.88 -6.70
N TYR A 29 -0.33 6.17 -7.03
CA TYR A 29 -0.66 7.35 -7.84
C TYR A 29 -0.29 8.64 -7.08
N THR A 30 0.50 9.51 -7.71
CA THR A 30 0.82 10.85 -7.19
C THR A 30 0.02 11.95 -7.89
N ASP A 31 -0.46 11.69 -9.12
CA ASP A 31 -1.45 12.48 -9.84
C ASP A 31 -2.35 11.52 -10.64
N ARG A 32 -3.66 11.73 -10.64
CA ARG A 32 -4.60 10.90 -11.41
C ARG A 32 -5.77 11.75 -11.90
N LYS A 33 -6.00 11.72 -13.21
CA LYS A 33 -7.10 12.40 -13.89
C LYS A 33 -8.00 11.38 -14.55
N VAL A 34 -9.32 11.56 -14.38
CA VAL A 34 -10.34 10.71 -14.99
C VAL A 34 -11.20 11.55 -15.91
N ASN A 35 -11.37 11.10 -17.14
CA ASN A 35 -12.38 11.60 -18.05
C ASN A 35 -13.53 10.59 -18.12
N ASN A 36 -14.60 10.87 -17.38
CA ASN A 36 -15.77 9.98 -17.31
C ASN A 36 -16.51 9.85 -18.65
N ILE A 37 -16.53 10.93 -19.45
CA ILE A 37 -17.20 10.95 -20.76
C ILE A 37 -16.49 9.98 -21.72
N ARG A 38 -15.16 10.02 -21.74
CA ARG A 38 -14.32 9.16 -22.60
C ARG A 38 -13.96 7.83 -21.94
N ARG A 39 -14.35 7.61 -20.67
CA ARG A 39 -13.95 6.46 -19.84
C ARG A 39 -12.44 6.23 -19.79
N LEU A 40 -11.67 7.32 -19.78
CA LEU A 40 -10.21 7.29 -19.74
C LEU A 40 -9.69 7.70 -18.37
N ALA A 41 -8.62 7.05 -17.93
CA ALA A 41 -7.83 7.48 -16.79
C ALA A 41 -6.36 7.62 -17.22
N ALA A 42 -5.70 8.65 -16.73
CA ALA A 42 -4.28 8.88 -16.93
C ALA A 42 -3.69 9.52 -15.68
N GLY A 43 -2.37 9.40 -15.48
CA GLY A 43 -1.74 9.92 -14.29
C GLY A 43 -0.26 9.62 -14.22
N ILE A 44 0.32 10.03 -13.09
CA ILE A 44 1.71 9.78 -12.71
C ILE A 44 1.67 9.01 -11.39
N GLY A 45 2.55 8.02 -11.26
CA GLY A 45 2.70 7.27 -10.03
C GLY A 45 4.16 6.99 -9.71
N VAL A 46 4.41 6.71 -8.44
CA VAL A 46 5.70 6.27 -7.91
C VAL A 46 5.64 4.76 -7.69
N ILE A 47 6.74 4.08 -7.99
CA ILE A 47 6.89 2.64 -7.78
C ILE A 47 7.92 2.43 -6.67
N LEU A 48 7.50 1.77 -5.59
CA LEU A 48 8.39 1.29 -4.54
C LEU A 48 8.66 -0.19 -4.80
N LEU A 49 9.92 -0.54 -5.06
CA LEU A 49 10.36 -1.92 -5.33
C LEU A 49 10.99 -2.49 -4.06
N LEU A 50 10.50 -3.65 -3.61
CA LEU A 50 10.99 -4.30 -2.40
C LEU A 50 11.60 -5.66 -2.75
N ARG A 51 12.87 -5.84 -2.36
CA ARG A 51 13.52 -7.15 -2.44
C ARG A 51 12.97 -8.12 -1.41
N LYS A 52 12.71 -7.65 -0.19
CA LYS A 52 12.20 -8.43 0.93
C LYS A 52 11.15 -7.65 1.68
N ALA A 53 10.13 -8.33 2.20
CA ALA A 53 9.11 -7.77 3.09
C ALA A 53 9.37 -8.08 4.56
N VAL A 54 10.45 -8.82 4.87
CA VAL A 54 10.91 -9.15 6.22
C VAL A 54 12.31 -8.58 6.43
N HIS A 55 12.52 -7.91 7.57
CA HIS A 55 13.83 -7.51 8.05
C HIS A 55 13.91 -7.85 9.54
N ASP A 56 14.93 -8.61 9.95
CA ASP A 56 15.08 -9.15 11.29
C ASP A 56 13.82 -9.87 11.81
N ASP A 57 13.21 -9.34 12.87
CA ASP A 57 11.97 -9.82 13.48
C ASP A 57 10.74 -9.02 13.04
N ALA A 58 10.87 -8.10 12.07
CA ALA A 58 9.78 -7.27 11.56
C ALA A 58 9.33 -7.72 10.15
N PHE A 59 8.02 -7.75 9.95
CA PHE A 59 7.39 -7.91 8.63
C PHE A 59 6.55 -6.70 8.29
N PHE A 60 6.75 -6.22 7.07
CA PHE A 60 6.10 -5.06 6.49
C PHE A 60 4.92 -5.55 5.65
N ASP A 61 3.72 -5.53 6.23
CA ASP A 61 2.51 -5.98 5.55
C ASP A 61 1.97 -4.88 4.61
N ILE A 62 2.45 -4.94 3.38
CA ILE A 62 2.10 -3.97 2.33
C ILE A 62 0.66 -4.15 1.80
N LYS A 63 0.02 -5.32 2.02
CA LYS A 63 -1.35 -5.62 1.55
C LYS A 63 -2.39 -4.87 2.35
N LYS A 64 -2.07 -4.63 3.62
CA LYS A 64 -2.88 -3.90 4.58
C LYS A 64 -2.55 -2.41 4.56
N ALA A 65 -1.96 -1.91 3.47
CA ALA A 65 -1.75 -0.49 3.30
C ALA A 65 -3.08 0.27 3.38
N ILE A 66 -3.10 1.33 4.16
CA ILE A 66 -4.25 2.24 4.32
C ILE A 66 -3.84 3.66 3.94
N LEU A 67 -4.82 4.46 3.57
CA LEU A 67 -4.65 5.89 3.27
C LEU A 67 -5.24 6.72 4.39
N VAL A 68 -4.39 7.40 5.15
CA VAL A 68 -4.83 8.20 6.30
C VAL A 68 -4.58 9.68 6.03
N PRO A 69 -5.57 10.57 6.25
CA PRO A 69 -5.32 12.01 6.27
C PRO A 69 -4.25 12.37 7.29
N VAL A 70 -3.24 13.14 6.88
CA VAL A 70 -2.13 13.56 7.76
C VAL A 70 -2.63 14.31 8.99
N ILE A 71 -3.71 15.09 8.83
CA ILE A 71 -4.35 15.79 9.95
C ILE A 71 -4.86 14.82 11.03
N GLN A 72 -5.33 13.62 10.66
CA GLN A 72 -5.76 12.60 11.63
C GLN A 72 -4.55 12.02 12.37
N LEU A 73 -3.43 11.78 11.67
CA LEU A 73 -2.19 11.30 12.29
C LEU A 73 -1.58 12.31 13.28
N ILE A 74 -1.81 13.61 13.07
CA ILE A 74 -1.37 14.67 13.98
C ILE A 74 -2.35 14.84 15.15
N SER A 75 -3.65 14.78 14.87
CA SER A 75 -4.70 15.15 15.84
C SER A 75 -5.11 14.01 16.76
N TYR A 76 -4.98 12.77 16.30
CA TYR A 76 -5.52 11.61 16.99
C TYR A 76 -4.45 10.56 17.26
N ARG A 77 -4.69 9.76 18.30
CA ARG A 77 -3.87 8.58 18.57
C ARG A 77 -4.11 7.52 17.49
N MET A 78 -3.09 6.71 17.23
CA MET A 78 -3.16 5.70 16.18
C MET A 78 -4.32 4.70 16.39
N ASP A 79 -4.64 4.32 17.63
CA ASP A 79 -5.76 3.43 17.93
C ASP A 79 -7.11 4.01 17.48
N THR A 80 -7.30 5.34 17.61
CA THR A 80 -8.49 6.03 17.12
C THR A 80 -8.52 6.05 15.59
N VAL A 81 -7.38 6.39 14.96
CA VAL A 81 -7.24 6.39 13.49
C VAL A 81 -7.56 5.02 12.90
N LEU A 82 -7.01 3.94 13.47
CA LEU A 82 -7.23 2.58 12.97
C LEU A 82 -8.70 2.18 13.06
N LYS A 83 -9.38 2.54 14.15
CA LYS A 83 -10.81 2.29 14.33
C LYS A 83 -11.65 3.01 13.28
N ASP A 84 -11.36 4.29 13.02
CA ASP A 84 -12.10 5.10 12.04
C ASP A 84 -11.94 4.58 10.61
N HIS A 85 -10.80 3.93 10.31
CA HIS A 85 -10.53 3.30 9.02
C HIS A 85 -10.93 1.82 8.97
N ALA A 86 -11.75 1.35 9.93
CA ALA A 86 -12.23 -0.03 10.03
C ALA A 86 -11.12 -1.09 9.98
N VAL A 87 -9.93 -0.75 10.47
CA VAL A 87 -8.80 -1.66 10.52
C VAL A 87 -9.00 -2.63 11.68
N ASN A 88 -8.91 -3.93 11.39
CA ASN A 88 -8.96 -4.93 12.44
C ASN A 88 -7.65 -4.93 13.24
N THR A 89 -7.70 -4.46 14.48
CA THR A 89 -6.56 -4.41 15.42
C THR A 89 -6.51 -5.61 16.37
N THR A 90 -7.31 -6.67 16.17
CA THR A 90 -7.29 -7.87 17.04
C THR A 90 -6.01 -8.70 16.88
N PHE A 91 -5.14 -8.35 15.92
CA PHE A 91 -3.87 -9.02 15.69
C PHE A 91 -2.71 -8.21 16.26
N SER A 92 -1.68 -8.93 16.71
CA SER A 92 -0.44 -8.34 17.23
C SER A 92 0.22 -7.47 16.18
N HIS A 93 0.49 -6.22 16.56
CA HIS A 93 1.20 -5.26 15.72
C HIS A 93 2.29 -4.56 16.52
N ILE A 94 3.40 -4.28 15.86
CA ILE A 94 4.47 -3.46 16.43
C ILE A 94 4.07 -2.00 16.31
N CYS A 95 3.80 -1.55 15.08
CA CYS A 95 3.47 -0.17 14.77
C CYS A 95 2.89 -0.03 13.36
N TRP A 96 2.51 1.20 13.03
CA TRP A 96 2.17 1.63 11.67
C TRP A 96 3.19 2.65 11.22
N ILE A 97 3.70 2.51 10.00
CA ILE A 97 4.71 3.42 9.44
C ILE A 97 4.22 4.07 8.13
N PRO A 98 4.50 5.36 7.93
CA PRO A 98 4.26 6.01 6.64
C PRO A 98 5.34 5.58 5.64
N ILE A 99 4.92 5.14 4.44
CA ILE A 99 5.85 4.82 3.34
C ILE A 99 5.78 5.83 2.21
N CYS A 100 4.75 6.67 2.17
CA CYS A 100 4.62 7.74 1.19
C CYS A 100 3.65 8.82 1.69
N TYR A 101 3.97 10.08 1.44
CA TYR A 101 3.08 11.21 1.67
C TYR A 101 2.67 11.81 0.33
N ILE A 102 1.35 11.83 0.05
CA ILE A 102 0.80 12.35 -1.20
C ILE A 102 -0.40 13.23 -0.86
N ASN A 103 -0.34 14.47 -1.34
CA ASN A 103 -1.29 15.54 -1.01
C ASN A 103 -1.36 15.74 0.52
N SER A 104 -2.54 15.52 1.11
CA SER A 104 -2.82 15.59 2.54
C SER A 104 -3.01 14.21 3.18
N LYS A 105 -2.60 13.13 2.49
CA LYS A 105 -2.74 11.75 2.95
C LYS A 105 -1.36 11.07 3.07
N ALA A 106 -1.23 10.16 4.02
CA ALA A 106 -0.11 9.24 4.16
C ALA A 106 -0.57 7.83 3.78
N VAL A 107 0.25 7.14 2.99
CA VAL A 107 0.14 5.69 2.83
C VAL A 107 0.83 5.06 4.02
N MET A 108 0.04 4.44 4.89
CA MET A 108 0.52 3.76 6.09
C MET A 108 0.52 2.26 5.84
N ILE A 109 1.59 1.58 6.25
CA ILE A 109 1.63 0.11 6.29
C ILE A 109 1.77 -0.39 7.71
N HIS A 110 1.33 -1.61 7.88
CA HIS A 110 1.32 -2.31 9.14
C HIS A 110 2.62 -3.09 9.34
N VAL A 111 3.25 -2.95 10.51
CA VAL A 111 4.45 -3.70 10.88
C VAL A 111 4.09 -4.70 11.97
N ILE A 112 4.35 -5.99 11.71
CA ILE A 112 4.10 -7.09 12.66
C ILE A 112 5.38 -7.83 12.99
N ARG A 113 5.40 -8.52 14.13
CA ARG A 113 6.52 -9.39 14.47
C ARG A 113 6.49 -10.65 13.62
N LYS A 114 7.68 -11.12 13.26
CA LYS A 114 7.88 -12.29 12.41
C LYS A 114 7.28 -13.57 12.98
N CYS A 115 7.37 -13.74 14.30
CA CYS A 115 6.76 -14.88 15.00
C CYS A 115 5.24 -14.91 14.88
N ASP A 116 4.60 -13.75 14.71
CA ASP A 116 3.15 -13.60 14.62
C ASP A 116 2.65 -13.83 13.18
N ILE A 117 3.56 -13.95 12.18
CA ILE A 117 3.24 -14.21 10.76
C ILE A 117 2.76 -15.64 10.51
N SER A 118 3.18 -16.64 11.30
CA SER A 118 2.81 -18.05 11.05
C SER A 118 1.29 -18.28 11.07
N LEU A 119 0.53 -17.33 11.63
CA LEU A 119 -0.93 -17.26 11.66
C LEU A 119 -1.55 -16.55 10.44
N MET A 120 -0.75 -15.90 9.60
CA MET A 120 -1.18 -15.13 8.43
C MET A 120 -0.61 -15.75 7.15
N ASN A 121 -1.49 -16.00 6.16
CA ASN A 121 -1.11 -16.58 4.87
C ASN A 121 0.05 -15.79 4.23
N LYS A 122 1.17 -16.48 3.98
CA LYS A 122 2.33 -15.93 3.27
C LYS A 122 1.93 -15.38 1.91
N ALA A 123 2.46 -14.22 1.56
CA ALA A 123 2.54 -13.81 0.16
C ALA A 123 3.78 -12.93 -0.04
N GLU A 124 4.88 -13.56 -0.39
CA GLU A 124 5.89 -12.88 -1.20
C GLU A 124 5.44 -12.97 -2.67
N GLY A 125 5.79 -11.99 -3.50
CA GLY A 125 5.38 -11.95 -4.91
C GLY A 125 4.26 -10.98 -5.22
N GLU A 126 4.07 -9.90 -4.45
CA GLU A 126 2.86 -9.09 -4.56
C GLU A 126 3.04 -7.68 -5.11
N ILE A 127 2.10 -7.32 -5.98
CA ILE A 127 1.95 -5.99 -6.56
C ILE A 127 0.71 -5.33 -5.94
N VAL A 128 0.95 -4.30 -5.14
CA VAL A 128 -0.08 -3.47 -4.51
C VAL A 128 -0.25 -2.18 -5.31
N ILE A 129 -1.49 -1.82 -5.64
CA ILE A 129 -1.81 -0.58 -6.35
C ILE A 129 -2.64 0.30 -5.43
N ILE A 130 -2.12 1.49 -5.13
CA ILE A 130 -2.72 2.47 -4.23
C ILE A 130 -3.15 3.70 -5.03
N ASN A 131 -4.44 4.03 -4.93
CA ASN A 131 -5.01 5.22 -5.53
C ASN A 131 -5.52 6.17 -4.43
N PRO A 132 -4.78 7.25 -4.10
CA PRO A 132 -5.21 8.21 -3.10
C PRO A 132 -6.33 9.14 -3.55
N PHE A 133 -6.73 9.06 -4.83
CA PHE A 133 -7.78 9.86 -5.48
C PHE A 133 -9.10 9.10 -5.66
N SER A 134 -9.20 7.87 -5.15
CA SER A 134 -10.52 7.24 -4.98
C SER A 134 -11.12 7.76 -3.70
N ASP A 135 -12.23 8.47 -3.82
CA ASP A 135 -13.21 8.62 -2.75
C ASP A 135 -14.00 7.30 -2.59
#